data_AF-A0A1D9GH47-F1
#
_entry.id   AF-A0A1D9GH47-F1
#
_cell.length_a   1.000
_cell.length_b   1.000
_cell.length_c   1.000
_cell.angle_alpha   90.00
_cell.angle_beta   90.00
_cell.angle_gamma   90.00
#
_symmetry.space_group_name_H-M   'P 1'
#
loop_
_entity.id
_entity.type
_entity.pdbx_description
1 polymer ?
#
loop_
_entity_poly.entity_id
_entity_poly.type
_entity_poly.pdbx_seq_one_letter_code
_entity_poly.pdbx_strand_id
1 'polypeptide(L)'
;MRCPAPVLLCMLLLAGCQSFSTGQEHIGTNTILLSAQHCLSEYLKELEKVHYGPCLKITEVDDQPPEIREDGFIELPVATVVRLGTSCVYRHADGSPIPATMETTEFMITRKTFTSPGERWYLHAHKQARQVVGCQPTLSRSVYPTDKTD
;
A
#
# COMPACT_ATOMS: atom_id res chain seq x y z
N MET A 1 -39.06 23.69 52.61
CA MET A 1 -37.74 23.13 52.98
C MET A 1 -37.75 21.64 52.75
N ARG A 2 -36.68 21.14 52.12
CA ARG A 2 -36.18 19.75 52.07
C ARG A 2 -36.87 18.74 51.14
N CYS A 3 -36.07 18.30 50.16
CA CYS A 3 -36.14 17.02 49.46
C CYS A 3 -36.20 15.84 50.44
N PRO A 4 -36.62 14.67 49.94
CA PRO A 4 -35.61 13.68 49.55
C PRO A 4 -35.89 13.02 48.19
N ALA A 5 -34.81 12.75 47.46
CA ALA A 5 -34.80 11.73 46.40
C ALA A 5 -34.94 10.33 47.03
N PRO A 6 -35.41 9.31 46.28
CA PRO A 6 -34.44 8.48 45.58
C PRO A 6 -34.88 7.93 44.20
N VAL A 7 -33.91 7.90 43.28
CA VAL A 7 -33.46 6.73 42.49
C VAL A 7 -34.51 5.82 41.86
N LEU A 8 -34.58 5.76 40.51
CA LEU A 8 -34.23 4.56 39.74
C LEU A 8 -34.35 4.79 38.21
N LEU A 9 -33.38 4.20 37.50
CA LEU A 9 -33.52 3.60 36.18
C LEU A 9 -33.38 4.50 34.93
N CYS A 10 -32.13 4.80 34.60
CA CYS A 10 -31.69 4.86 33.21
C CYS A 10 -30.42 4.01 33.06
N MET A 11 -30.62 2.69 32.99
CA MET A 11 -29.66 1.78 32.38
C MET A 11 -29.67 2.05 30.88
N LEU A 12 -28.82 2.98 30.43
CA LEU A 12 -28.44 3.05 29.03
C LEU A 12 -27.38 1.99 28.79
N LEU A 13 -27.83 0.93 28.13
CA LEU A 13 -27.05 -0.17 27.58
C LEU A 13 -25.94 0.38 26.67
N LEU A 14 -24.77 0.65 27.24
CA LEU A 14 -23.51 0.71 26.50
C LEU A 14 -23.07 -0.72 26.18
N ALA A 15 -23.88 -1.40 25.34
CA ALA A 15 -23.52 -2.64 24.67
C ALA A 15 -23.33 -2.34 23.18
N GLY A 16 -22.34 -1.50 22.90
CA GLY A 16 -21.78 -1.33 21.58
C GLY A 16 -20.40 -1.97 21.57
N CYS A 17 -20.36 -3.31 21.56
CA CYS A 17 -19.17 -4.03 21.11
C CYS A 17 -18.98 -3.66 19.64
N GLN A 18 -18.22 -2.61 19.36
CA GLN A 18 -17.53 -2.49 18.08
C GLN A 18 -16.54 -3.65 18.07
N SER A 19 -17.03 -4.80 17.65
CA SER A 19 -16.22 -5.92 17.23
C SER A 19 -15.34 -5.36 16.14
N PHE A 20 -14.13 -4.96 16.55
CA PHE A 20 -13.02 -4.89 15.64
C PHE A 20 -12.96 -6.30 15.08
N SER A 21 -13.51 -6.49 13.89
CA SER A 21 -13.13 -7.61 13.06
C SER A 21 -11.64 -7.41 12.90
N THR A 22 -10.86 -8.06 13.76
CA THR A 22 -9.54 -8.52 13.39
C THR A 22 -9.84 -9.49 12.27
N GLY A 23 -10.12 -8.94 11.08
CA GLY A 23 -9.96 -9.65 9.85
C GLY A 23 -8.52 -10.07 9.89
N GLN A 24 -8.28 -11.28 10.39
CA GLN A 24 -7.23 -12.11 9.86
C GLN A 24 -7.52 -12.12 8.37
N GLU A 25 -6.96 -11.14 7.67
CA GLU A 25 -6.94 -11.12 6.22
C GLU A 25 -6.48 -12.50 5.83
N HIS A 26 -7.41 -13.26 5.26
CA HIS A 26 -7.08 -14.58 4.79
C HIS A 26 -6.16 -14.37 3.60
N ILE A 27 -4.86 -14.38 3.85
CA ILE A 27 -3.87 -14.53 2.80
C ILE A 27 -3.93 -16.00 2.44
N GLY A 28 -4.27 -16.31 1.19
CA GLY A 28 -4.31 -17.69 0.71
C GLY A 28 -3.02 -18.42 1.08
N THR A 29 -3.14 -19.70 1.43
CA THR A 29 -2.08 -20.50 2.09
C THR A 29 -0.75 -20.55 1.32
N ASN A 30 -0.74 -20.14 0.05
CA ASN A 30 0.42 -20.11 -0.83
C ASN A 30 0.56 -18.78 -1.61
N THR A 31 0.14 -17.67 -1.00
CA THR A 31 0.14 -16.34 -1.64
C THR A 31 0.86 -15.31 -0.78
N ILE A 32 1.27 -14.21 -1.43
CA ILE A 32 1.67 -12.97 -0.79
C ILE A 32 0.65 -11.88 -1.12
N LEU A 33 0.71 -10.77 -0.39
CA LEU A 33 0.00 -9.55 -0.71
C LEU A 33 0.98 -8.52 -1.29
N LEU A 34 0.72 -8.04 -2.50
CA LEU A 34 1.45 -6.93 -3.10
C LEU A 34 0.55 -5.71 -3.19
N SER A 35 1.00 -4.57 -2.66
CA SER A 35 0.20 -3.34 -2.75
C SER A 35 -0.01 -2.93 -4.20
N ALA A 36 -1.26 -2.69 -4.61
CA ALA A 36 -1.60 -2.35 -5.99
C ALA A 36 -1.09 -0.97 -6.40
N GLN A 37 -0.83 -0.10 -5.43
CA GLN A 37 -0.29 1.24 -5.65
C GLN A 37 0.53 1.70 -4.45
N HIS A 38 1.68 2.32 -4.71
CA HIS A 38 2.49 2.94 -3.66
C HIS A 38 3.02 4.31 -4.08
N CYS A 39 2.95 5.28 -3.16
CA CYS A 39 3.33 6.67 -3.40
C CYS A 39 4.49 7.08 -2.48
N LEU A 40 5.63 7.43 -3.05
CA LEU A 40 6.77 7.87 -2.25
C LEU A 40 6.54 9.26 -1.68
N SER A 41 7.01 9.46 -0.46
CA SER A 41 7.11 10.75 0.19
C SER A 41 8.29 10.76 1.14
N GLU A 42 8.93 11.91 1.28
CA GLU A 42 10.09 12.09 2.15
C GLU A 42 9.88 13.33 3.01
N TYR A 43 10.12 13.22 4.32
CA TYR A 43 10.07 14.38 5.21
C TYR A 43 11.42 15.11 5.22
N LEU A 44 11.40 16.38 4.83
CA LEU A 44 12.58 17.22 4.76
C LEU A 44 12.70 18.03 6.04
N LYS A 45 13.58 17.58 6.94
CA LYS A 45 13.78 18.22 8.25
C LYS A 45 14.18 19.70 8.12
N GLU A 46 15.01 20.04 7.14
CA GLU A 46 15.48 21.43 6.90
C GLU A 46 14.37 22.39 6.50
N LEU A 47 13.32 21.88 5.84
CA LEU A 47 12.20 22.67 5.34
C LEU A 47 10.92 22.47 6.16
N GLU A 48 10.97 21.58 7.16
CA GLU A 48 9.83 21.10 7.95
C GLU A 48 8.61 20.73 7.10
N LYS A 49 8.87 20.09 5.95
CA LYS A 49 7.86 19.80 4.92
C LYS A 49 8.02 18.41 4.33
N VAL A 50 6.91 17.82 3.92
CA VAL A 50 6.89 16.58 3.15
C VAL A 50 7.10 16.91 1.67
N HIS A 51 8.07 16.24 1.07
CA HIS A 51 8.24 16.19 -0.37
C HIS A 51 7.46 14.99 -0.93
N TYR A 52 6.67 15.23 -1.97
CA TYR A 52 5.88 14.20 -2.63
C TYR A 52 6.61 13.71 -3.87
N GLY A 53 6.96 12.42 -3.86
CA GLY A 53 7.67 11.77 -4.96
C GLY A 53 6.72 11.16 -6.00
N PRO A 54 7.23 10.22 -6.82
CA PRO A 54 6.39 9.48 -7.75
C PRO A 54 5.52 8.42 -7.04
N CYS A 55 4.37 8.13 -7.63
CA CYS A 55 3.55 6.97 -7.32
C CYS A 55 3.76 5.90 -8.38
N LEU A 56 3.78 4.64 -7.98
CA LEU A 56 3.67 3.48 -8.86
C LEU A 56 2.30 2.85 -8.67
N LYS A 57 1.66 2.46 -9.77
CA LYS A 57 0.43 1.67 -9.79
C LYS A 57 0.65 0.43 -10.66
N ILE A 58 0.19 -0.72 -10.20
CA ILE A 58 0.10 -1.93 -11.02
C ILE A 58 -1.09 -1.78 -11.96
N THR A 59 -0.84 -1.87 -13.26
CA THR A 59 -1.86 -1.75 -14.31
C THR A 59 -2.28 -3.12 -14.83
N GLU A 60 -1.39 -4.11 -14.79
CA GLU A 60 -1.61 -5.45 -15.35
C GLU A 60 -0.85 -6.52 -14.54
N VAL A 61 -1.39 -7.74 -14.51
CA VAL A 61 -0.79 -8.97 -14.01
C VAL A 61 -0.95 -10.02 -15.11
N ASP A 62 0.15 -10.45 -15.72
CA ASP A 62 0.17 -11.37 -16.87
C ASP A 62 -0.82 -10.97 -17.99
N ASP A 63 -0.75 -9.69 -18.41
CA ASP A 63 -1.61 -9.03 -19.42
C ASP A 63 -3.11 -8.95 -19.06
N GLN A 64 -3.47 -9.25 -17.81
CA GLN A 64 -4.83 -9.11 -17.32
C GLN A 64 -4.92 -7.94 -16.32
N PRO A 65 -6.08 -7.26 -16.22
CA PRO A 65 -6.30 -6.28 -15.17
C PRO A 65 -6.09 -6.90 -13.78
N PRO A 66 -5.42 -6.21 -12.83
CA PRO A 66 -5.19 -6.73 -11.49
C PRO A 66 -6.52 -6.90 -10.73
N GLU A 67 -6.67 -8.02 -10.05
CA GLU A 67 -7.76 -8.24 -9.09
C GLU A 67 -7.39 -7.61 -7.75
N ILE A 68 -7.81 -6.35 -7.55
CA ILE A 68 -7.50 -5.56 -6.36
C ILE A 68 -8.54 -5.83 -5.27
N ARG A 69 -8.07 -6.27 -4.11
CA ARG A 69 -8.88 -6.48 -2.89
C ARG A 69 -9.34 -5.15 -2.29
N GLU A 70 -10.31 -5.20 -1.38
CA GLU A 70 -10.82 -4.02 -0.66
C GLU A 70 -9.73 -3.28 0.14
N ASP A 71 -8.69 -3.99 0.58
CA ASP A 71 -7.53 -3.45 1.31
C ASP A 71 -6.49 -2.77 0.38
N GLY A 72 -6.69 -2.78 -0.94
CA GLY A 72 -5.79 -2.20 -1.93
C GLY A 72 -4.58 -3.07 -2.30
N PHE A 73 -4.59 -4.36 -1.93
CA PHE A 73 -3.56 -5.33 -2.32
C PHE A 73 -4.06 -6.27 -3.42
N ILE A 74 -3.12 -6.85 -4.15
CA ILE A 74 -3.34 -8.00 -5.03
C ILE A 74 -2.71 -9.24 -4.41
N GLU A 75 -3.33 -10.40 -4.61
CA GLU A 75 -2.73 -11.68 -4.25
C GLU A 75 -1.87 -12.21 -5.38
N LEU A 76 -0.65 -12.64 -5.05
CA LEU A 76 0.23 -13.31 -6.00
C LEU A 76 0.72 -14.64 -5.43
N PRO A 77 0.81 -15.70 -6.24
CA PRO A 77 1.34 -16.98 -5.80
C PRO A 77 2.84 -16.88 -5.51
N VAL A 78 3.29 -17.56 -4.46
CA VAL A 78 4.73 -17.71 -4.20
C VAL A 78 5.39 -18.60 -5.26
N ALA A 79 6.71 -18.47 -5.40
CA ALA A 79 7.55 -19.29 -6.27
C ALA A 79 7.11 -19.37 -7.75
N THR A 80 6.42 -18.34 -8.23
CA THR A 80 5.86 -18.27 -9.59
C THR A 80 6.50 -17.13 -10.38
N VAL A 81 6.50 -17.25 -11.71
CA VAL A 81 6.90 -16.14 -12.60
C VAL A 81 5.66 -15.36 -12.94
N VAL A 82 5.69 -14.05 -12.72
CA VAL A 82 4.57 -13.15 -13.00
C VAL A 82 5.13 -11.88 -13.65
N ARG A 83 4.50 -11.44 -14.75
CA ARG A 83 4.78 -10.13 -15.35
C ARG A 83 3.81 -9.10 -14.79
N LEU A 84 4.34 -8.03 -14.22
CA LEU A 84 3.55 -6.88 -13.82
C LEU A 84 3.71 -5.75 -14.82
N GLY A 85 2.61 -5.27 -15.37
CA GLY A 85 2.56 -3.96 -16.01
C GLY A 85 2.42 -2.89 -14.92
N THR A 86 3.25 -1.85 -14.99
CA THR A 86 3.23 -0.76 -14.01
C THR A 86 3.21 0.60 -14.67
N SER A 87 2.60 1.57 -14.00
CA SER A 87 2.65 2.99 -14.36
C SER A 87 3.20 3.81 -13.20
N CYS A 88 4.16 4.68 -13.49
CA CYS A 88 4.67 5.68 -12.58
C CYS A 88 4.19 7.08 -12.96
N VAL A 89 3.86 7.91 -11.98
CA VAL A 89 3.51 9.32 -12.21
C VAL A 89 3.93 10.18 -11.03
N TYR A 90 4.47 11.37 -11.28
CA TYR A 90 4.73 12.37 -10.25
C TYR A 90 3.44 13.11 -9.90
N ARG A 91 3.40 13.70 -8.70
CA ARG A 91 2.21 14.38 -8.21
C ARG A 91 2.53 15.75 -7.64
N HIS A 92 1.54 16.62 -7.70
CA HIS A 92 1.51 17.86 -6.94
C HIS A 92 1.27 17.55 -5.45
N ALA A 93 1.46 18.57 -4.60
CA ALA A 93 1.28 18.44 -3.15
C ALA A 93 -0.16 18.11 -2.73
N ASP A 94 -1.14 18.42 -3.58
CA ASP A 94 -2.55 18.05 -3.39
C ASP A 94 -2.87 16.61 -3.81
N GLY A 95 -1.86 15.86 -4.30
CA GLY A 95 -2.00 14.49 -4.77
C GLY A 95 -2.40 14.35 -6.23
N SER A 96 -2.69 15.45 -6.94
CA SER A 96 -3.03 15.39 -8.37
C SER A 96 -1.83 14.97 -9.22
N PRO A 97 -2.02 14.11 -10.24
CA PRO A 97 -0.92 13.65 -11.08
C PRO A 97 -0.39 14.77 -11.98
N ILE A 98 0.89 14.71 -12.33
CA ILE A 98 1.54 15.55 -13.34
C ILE A 98 1.62 14.71 -14.63
N PRO A 99 0.67 14.85 -15.58
CA PRO A 99 0.51 13.87 -16.67
C PRO A 99 1.74 13.74 -17.58
N ALA A 100 2.50 14.83 -17.74
CA ALA A 100 3.73 14.86 -18.53
C ALA A 100 4.86 13.97 -17.98
N THR A 101 4.72 13.45 -16.76
CA THR A 101 5.69 12.56 -16.10
C THR A 101 5.25 11.11 -16.06
N MET A 102 4.11 10.80 -16.70
CA MET A 102 3.59 9.43 -16.73
C MET A 102 4.50 8.55 -17.57
N GLU A 103 4.98 7.47 -16.96
CA GLU A 103 5.76 6.44 -17.61
C GLU A 103 5.16 5.07 -17.30
N THR A 104 5.36 4.12 -18.21
CA THR A 104 4.96 2.73 -18.01
C THR A 104 6.18 1.83 -18.15
N THR A 105 6.26 0.80 -17.32
CA THR A 105 7.32 -0.20 -17.41
C THR A 105 6.84 -1.55 -16.90
N GLU A 106 7.55 -2.60 -17.26
CA GLU A 106 7.29 -3.94 -16.78
C GLU A 106 8.18 -4.25 -15.58
N PHE A 107 7.63 -5.00 -14.61
CA PHE A 107 8.40 -5.58 -13.52
C PHE A 107 8.23 -7.10 -13.51
N MET A 108 9.35 -7.81 -13.50
CA MET A 108 9.35 -9.27 -13.56
C MET A 108 9.54 -9.89 -12.18
N ILE A 109 8.52 -10.61 -11.74
CA ILE A 109 8.62 -11.48 -10.58
C ILE A 109 9.17 -12.82 -11.04
N THR A 110 10.15 -13.32 -10.31
CA THR A 110 10.75 -14.64 -10.56
C THR A 110 10.31 -15.62 -9.49
N ARG A 111 10.53 -16.91 -9.73
CA ARG A 111 10.29 -17.96 -8.72
C ARG A 111 11.10 -17.80 -7.43
N LYS A 112 12.08 -16.88 -7.39
CA LYS A 112 12.91 -16.59 -6.22
C LYS A 112 12.51 -15.29 -5.52
N THR A 113 11.63 -14.49 -6.10
CA THR A 113 11.23 -13.19 -5.57
C THR A 113 10.35 -13.34 -4.33
N PHE A 114 9.32 -14.20 -4.41
CA PHE A 114 8.46 -14.50 -3.26
C PHE A 114 8.63 -15.96 -2.86
N THR A 115 9.32 -16.21 -1.76
CA THR A 115 9.63 -17.57 -1.29
C THR A 115 8.79 -18.01 -0.10
N SER A 116 8.24 -17.06 0.65
CA SER A 116 7.42 -17.31 1.85
C SER A 116 6.01 -16.75 1.66
N PRO A 117 4.95 -17.54 1.92
CA PRO A 117 3.58 -17.03 1.87
C PRO A 117 3.27 -16.15 3.08
N GLY A 118 2.17 -15.40 3.02
CA GLY A 118 1.71 -14.56 4.13
C GLY A 118 2.44 -13.22 4.27
N GLU A 119 3.39 -12.92 3.39
CA GLU A 119 4.15 -11.67 3.42
C GLU A 119 3.43 -10.53 2.69
N ARG A 120 3.65 -9.30 3.17
CA ARG A 120 3.21 -8.07 2.51
C ARG A 120 4.39 -7.39 1.83
N TRP A 121 4.17 -6.96 0.61
CA TRP A 121 5.17 -6.37 -0.27
C TRP A 121 4.66 -5.08 -0.90
N TYR A 122 5.60 -4.21 -1.27
CA TYR A 122 5.36 -2.91 -1.88
C TYR A 122 6.29 -2.73 -3.08
N LEU A 123 5.71 -2.35 -4.21
CA LEU A 123 6.48 -1.99 -5.40
C LEU A 123 6.52 -0.47 -5.51
N HIS A 124 7.71 0.09 -5.37
CA HIS A 124 7.96 1.52 -5.32
C HIS A 124 8.36 2.03 -6.70
N ALA A 125 7.88 3.22 -7.10
CA ALA A 125 8.30 3.86 -8.36
C ALA A 125 9.81 4.13 -8.42
N HIS A 126 10.44 4.28 -7.25
CA HIS A 126 11.87 4.50 -7.08
C HIS A 126 12.31 4.17 -5.65
N LYS A 127 13.60 4.32 -5.35
CA LYS A 127 14.20 4.20 -4.02
C LYS A 127 14.05 5.44 -3.12
N GLN A 128 13.74 6.61 -3.69
CA GLN A 128 13.64 7.86 -2.96
C GLN A 128 12.66 8.82 -3.65
N ALA A 129 12.16 9.82 -2.92
CA ALA A 129 11.13 10.74 -3.42
C ALA A 129 11.70 11.89 -4.27
N ARG A 130 12.99 12.22 -4.11
CA ARG A 130 13.65 13.39 -4.72
C ARG A 130 14.80 13.00 -5.64
N GLN A 131 15.15 13.90 -6.57
CA GLN A 131 16.33 13.78 -7.44
C GLN A 131 16.38 12.48 -8.24
N VAL A 132 15.19 11.98 -8.59
CA VAL A 132 15.01 10.77 -9.37
C VAL A 132 14.20 11.10 -10.62
N VAL A 133 14.40 10.33 -11.68
CA VAL A 133 13.73 10.51 -12.96
C VAL A 133 13.29 9.15 -13.46
N GLY A 134 12.09 9.13 -14.04
CA GLY A 134 11.49 7.96 -14.63
C GLY A 134 10.98 6.92 -13.63
N CYS A 135 10.59 5.77 -14.18
CA CYS A 135 10.04 4.64 -13.45
C CYS A 135 11.10 3.55 -13.24
N GLN A 136 11.59 3.40 -12.00
CA GLN A 136 12.52 2.33 -11.61
C GLN A 136 11.90 1.49 -10.47
N PRO A 137 11.00 0.55 -10.82
CA PRO A 137 10.30 -0.26 -9.83
C PRO A 137 11.28 -0.96 -8.88
N THR A 138 11.13 -0.70 -7.59
CA THR A 138 11.94 -1.31 -6.53
C THR A 138 10.99 -2.03 -5.57
N LEU A 139 11.22 -3.32 -5.34
CA LEU A 139 10.33 -4.15 -4.53
C LEU A 139 10.87 -4.24 -3.10
N SER A 140 10.05 -3.97 -2.09
CA SER A 140 10.45 -4.04 -0.68
C SER A 140 9.31 -4.50 0.21
N ARG A 141 9.64 -5.08 1.37
CA ARG A 141 8.67 -5.37 2.44
C ARG A 141 8.31 -4.14 3.27
N SER A 142 9.03 -3.03 3.09
CA SER A 142 8.80 -1.76 3.75
C SER A 142 8.07 -0.78 2.83
N VAL A 143 7.21 0.06 3.42
CA VAL A 143 6.61 1.23 2.73
C VAL A 143 7.65 2.33 2.44
N TYR A 144 8.81 2.27 3.09
CA TYR A 144 9.97 3.09 2.76
C TYR A 144 11.02 2.17 2.12
N PRO A 145 11.22 2.24 0.80
CA PRO A 145 12.17 1.35 0.13
C PRO A 145 13.58 1.59 0.63
N THR A 146 14.38 0.53 0.63
CA THR A 146 15.83 0.65 0.81
C THR A 146 16.52 0.83 -0.55
N ASP A 147 17.84 1.00 -0.57
CA ASP A 147 18.61 1.19 -1.81
C ASP A 147 18.58 -0.01 -2.77
N LYS A 148 17.91 -1.11 -2.42
CA LYS A 148 17.79 -2.30 -3.27
C LYS A 148 16.44 -2.99 -3.09
N THR A 149 16.08 -3.80 -4.08
CA THR A 149 15.01 -4.77 -3.93
C THR A 149 15.37 -5.79 -2.85
N ASP A 150 14.41 -6.11 -1.99
CA ASP A 150 14.54 -7.12 -0.94
C ASP A 150 14.55 -8.55 -1.50
#